data_AF-V9XQ19-F1
#
_entry.id   AF-V9XQ19-F1
#
_cell.length_a   1.000
_cell.length_b   1.000
_cell.length_c   1.000
_cell.angle_alpha   90.00
_cell.angle_beta   90.00
_cell.angle_gamma   90.00
#
_symmetry.space_group_name_H-M   'P 1'
#
loop_
_entity.id
_entity.type
_entity.pdbx_description
1 polymer ?
#
loop_
_entity_poly.entity_id
_entity_poly.type
_entity_poly.pdbx_seq_one_letter_code
_entity_poly.pdbx_strand_id
1 'polypeptide(L)'
;MSTIDITRDQAAAELDEVAARLRLDNSALLRVVARAHKAGMRQRAIEQHLDVSQATVHRLLRQSAENPRVLEPTPAEIIDQRTAGQISTDQMMEQLLGWNFTFGTVPKADGVATDAYEPGSWDDVERAFYRGQLTEDELGQLMDKNKDGLERAARSA
;
A
#
# COMPACT_ATOMS: atom_id res chain seq x y z
N MET A 1 21.13 13.36 -30.77
CA MET A 1 20.37 12.50 -29.84
C MET A 1 21.22 12.40 -28.59
N SER A 2 21.04 13.30 -27.63
CA SER A 2 21.87 13.31 -26.41
C SER A 2 21.50 12.12 -25.55
N THR A 3 22.46 11.23 -25.32
CA THR A 3 22.43 10.28 -24.21
C THR A 3 22.25 11.05 -22.92
N ILE A 4 21.14 10.79 -22.23
CA ILE A 4 20.87 11.34 -20.90
C ILE A 4 21.82 10.60 -19.95
N ASP A 5 22.97 11.20 -19.65
CA ASP A 5 23.83 10.76 -18.54
C ASP A 5 23.20 11.25 -17.24
N ILE A 6 22.30 10.44 -16.68
CA ILE A 6 21.79 10.61 -15.31
C ILE A 6 22.70 9.92 -14.31
N THR A 7 22.78 10.47 -13.11
CA THR A 7 23.48 9.80 -12.00
C THR A 7 22.71 8.56 -11.57
N ARG A 8 23.39 7.65 -10.87
CA ARG A 8 22.74 6.46 -10.26
C ARG A 8 21.57 6.85 -9.36
N ASP A 9 21.70 7.94 -8.61
CA ASP A 9 20.68 8.41 -7.67
C ASP A 9 19.45 8.97 -8.40
N GLN A 10 19.67 9.68 -9.51
CA GLN A 10 18.59 10.13 -10.40
C GLN A 10 17.86 8.93 -11.03
N ALA A 11 18.59 7.94 -11.53
CA ALA A 11 18.00 6.73 -12.09
C ALA A 11 17.19 5.94 -11.04
N ALA A 12 17.68 5.87 -9.80
CA ALA A 12 16.95 5.23 -8.71
C ALA A 12 15.64 5.98 -8.39
N ALA A 13 15.69 7.31 -8.29
CA ALA A 13 14.50 8.12 -8.04
C ALA A 13 13.45 7.98 -9.15
N GLU A 14 13.87 7.95 -10.42
CA GLU A 14 12.97 7.69 -11.56
C GLU A 14 12.32 6.30 -11.48
N LEU A 15 13.09 5.27 -11.11
CA LEU A 15 12.56 3.92 -10.91
C LEU A 15 11.57 3.84 -9.75
N ASP A 16 11.84 4.55 -8.65
CA ASP A 16 10.95 4.59 -7.49
C ASP A 16 9.62 5.29 -7.81
N GLU A 17 9.67 6.41 -8.56
CA GLU A 17 8.49 7.11 -9.05
C GLU A 17 7.62 6.20 -9.94
N VAL A 18 8.23 5.53 -10.92
CA VAL A 18 7.54 4.61 -11.82
C VAL A 18 6.97 3.42 -11.04
N ALA A 19 7.75 2.85 -10.12
CA ALA A 19 7.29 1.72 -9.32
C ALA A 19 6.11 2.10 -8.41
N ALA A 20 6.11 3.31 -7.84
CA ALA A 20 4.99 3.84 -7.06
C ALA A 20 3.75 4.03 -7.93
N ARG A 21 3.90 4.58 -9.14
CA ARG A 21 2.79 4.72 -10.10
C ARG A 21 2.17 3.36 -10.43
N LEU A 22 2.99 2.36 -10.74
CA LEU A 22 2.52 1.01 -11.05
C LEU A 22 1.76 0.37 -9.88
N ARG A 23 2.21 0.57 -8.63
CA ARG A 23 1.49 0.07 -7.44
C ARG A 23 0.13 0.73 -7.30
N LEU A 24 0.05 2.05 -7.44
CA LEU A 24 -1.22 2.79 -7.41
C LEU A 24 -2.19 2.35 -8.51
N ASP A 25 -1.68 2.19 -9.75
CA ASP A 25 -2.49 1.77 -10.89
C ASP A 25 -3.02 0.34 -10.70
N ASN A 26 -2.19 -0.58 -10.15
CA ASN A 26 -2.62 -1.94 -9.84
C ASN A 26 -3.72 -1.98 -8.77
N SER A 27 -3.58 -1.19 -7.70
CA SER A 27 -4.63 -1.07 -6.68
C SER A 27 -5.92 -0.46 -7.25
N ALA A 28 -5.79 0.59 -8.05
CA ALA A 28 -6.93 1.23 -8.72
C ALA A 28 -7.64 0.24 -9.67
N LEU A 29 -6.88 -0.52 -10.44
CA LEU A 29 -7.40 -1.56 -11.34
C LEU A 29 -8.19 -2.61 -10.57
N LEU A 30 -7.64 -3.14 -9.48
CA LEU A 30 -8.32 -4.12 -8.62
C LEU A 30 -9.65 -3.56 -8.09
N ARG A 31 -9.66 -2.33 -7.58
CA ARG A 31 -10.88 -1.67 -7.08
C ARG A 31 -11.91 -1.43 -8.18
N VAL A 32 -11.48 -0.98 -9.37
CA VAL A 32 -12.38 -0.74 -10.51
C VAL A 32 -13.01 -2.05 -10.97
N VAL A 33 -12.23 -3.13 -11.11
CA VAL A 33 -12.73 -4.45 -11.50
C VAL A 33 -13.73 -5.00 -10.48
N ALA A 34 -13.42 -4.92 -9.19
CA ALA A 34 -14.33 -5.35 -8.13
C ALA A 34 -15.64 -4.55 -8.13
N ARG A 35 -15.58 -3.22 -8.30
CA ARG A 35 -16.77 -2.36 -8.41
C ARG A 35 -17.61 -2.68 -9.64
N ALA A 36 -16.98 -2.86 -10.80
CA ALA A 36 -17.68 -3.20 -12.05
C ALA A 36 -18.44 -4.53 -11.92
N HIS A 37 -17.79 -5.55 -11.36
CA HIS A 37 -18.42 -6.84 -11.11
C HIS A 37 -19.58 -6.74 -10.11
N LYS A 38 -19.40 -5.98 -9.02
CA LYS A 38 -20.47 -5.71 -8.04
C LYS A 38 -21.66 -4.96 -8.66
N ALA A 39 -21.42 -4.11 -9.65
CA ALA A 39 -22.44 -3.42 -10.43
C ALA A 39 -23.14 -4.32 -11.48
N GLY A 40 -22.81 -5.61 -11.55
CA GLY A 40 -23.44 -6.58 -12.43
C GLY A 40 -22.79 -6.72 -13.81
N MET A 41 -21.64 -6.08 -14.07
CA MET A 41 -20.91 -6.29 -15.31
C MET A 41 -20.33 -7.71 -15.38
N ARG A 42 -20.54 -8.39 -16.51
CA ARG A 42 -19.97 -9.71 -16.76
C ARG A 42 -18.46 -9.61 -16.99
N GLN A 43 -17.70 -10.63 -16.58
CA GLN A 43 -16.23 -10.67 -16.74
C GLN A 43 -15.79 -10.39 -18.19
N ARG A 44 -16.47 -11.00 -19.18
CA ARG A 44 -16.21 -10.76 -20.61
C ARG A 44 -16.33 -9.28 -21.02
N ALA A 45 -17.27 -8.55 -20.45
CA ALA A 45 -17.41 -7.11 -20.73
C ALA A 45 -16.26 -6.32 -20.08
N ILE A 46 -15.87 -6.69 -18.86
CA ILE A 46 -14.73 -6.09 -18.15
C ILE A 46 -13.42 -6.33 -18.93
N GLU A 47 -13.21 -7.55 -19.44
CA GLU A 47 -12.07 -7.92 -20.30
C GLU A 47 -12.00 -7.02 -21.55
N GLN A 48 -13.11 -6.85 -22.25
CA GLN A 48 -13.20 -6.02 -23.45
C GLN A 48 -12.91 -4.54 -23.18
N HIS A 49 -13.34 -4.01 -22.02
CA HIS A 49 -13.07 -2.63 -21.65
C HIS A 49 -11.61 -2.38 -21.25
N LEU A 50 -10.95 -3.37 -20.65
CA LEU A 50 -9.58 -3.26 -20.15
C LEU A 50 -8.52 -3.73 -21.16
N ASP A 51 -8.93 -4.38 -22.24
CA ASP A 51 -8.05 -5.06 -23.21
C ASP A 51 -7.07 -6.05 -22.52
N VAL A 52 -7.61 -6.85 -21.58
CA VAL A 52 -6.85 -7.87 -20.85
C VAL A 52 -7.49 -9.25 -20.98
N SER A 53 -6.71 -10.28 -20.65
CA SER A 53 -7.20 -11.66 -20.67
C SER A 53 -8.27 -11.93 -19.61
N GLN A 54 -9.17 -12.88 -19.88
CA GLN A 54 -10.10 -13.43 -18.89
C GLN A 54 -9.39 -13.92 -17.62
N ALA A 55 -8.22 -14.57 -17.77
CA ALA A 55 -7.45 -15.06 -16.63
C ALA A 55 -7.01 -13.92 -15.69
N THR A 56 -6.69 -12.74 -16.25
CA THR A 56 -6.35 -11.53 -15.49
C THR A 56 -7.56 -11.04 -14.69
N VAL A 57 -8.72 -10.88 -15.33
CA VAL A 57 -9.95 -10.43 -14.66
C VAL A 57 -10.37 -11.41 -13.56
N HIS A 58 -10.32 -12.71 -13.84
CA HIS A 58 -10.61 -13.75 -12.84
C HIS A 58 -9.66 -13.67 -11.63
N ARG A 59 -8.36 -13.47 -11.85
CA ARG A 59 -7.37 -13.33 -10.77
C ARG A 59 -7.66 -12.11 -9.89
N LEU A 60 -7.95 -10.96 -10.49
CA LEU A 60 -8.29 -9.73 -9.76
C LEU A 60 -9.56 -9.92 -8.91
N LEU A 61 -10.62 -10.51 -9.49
CA LEU A 61 -11.86 -10.78 -8.76
C LEU A 61 -11.64 -11.76 -7.61
N ARG A 62 -10.90 -12.84 -7.86
CA ARG A 62 -10.54 -13.81 -6.82
C ARG A 62 -9.76 -13.15 -5.69
N GLN A 63 -8.75 -12.35 -5.99
CA GLN A 63 -7.98 -11.61 -5.00
C GLN A 63 -8.87 -10.73 -4.13
N SER A 64 -9.80 -9.98 -4.74
CA SER A 64 -10.73 -9.12 -3.99
C SER A 64 -11.74 -9.90 -3.14
N ALA A 65 -12.08 -11.12 -3.53
CA ALA A 65 -12.99 -11.98 -2.79
C ALA A 65 -12.31 -12.70 -1.61
N GLU A 66 -11.07 -13.16 -1.80
CA GLU A 66 -10.26 -13.82 -0.77
C GLU A 66 -9.79 -12.83 0.30
N ASN A 67 -9.48 -11.59 -0.07
CA ASN A 67 -9.10 -10.55 0.87
C ASN A 67 -9.79 -9.22 0.53
N PRO A 68 -11.00 -8.95 1.05
CA PRO A 68 -11.70 -7.69 0.79
C PRO A 68 -10.96 -6.42 1.24
N ARG A 69 -10.03 -6.52 2.21
CA ARG A 69 -9.27 -5.37 2.72
C ARG A 69 -8.37 -4.75 1.66
N VAL A 70 -7.98 -5.48 0.61
CA VAL A 70 -7.21 -4.93 -0.52
C VAL A 70 -7.95 -3.83 -1.30
N LEU A 71 -9.25 -3.69 -1.07
CA LEU A 71 -10.08 -2.66 -1.68
C LEU A 71 -10.09 -1.36 -0.87
N GLU A 72 -9.64 -1.39 0.38
CA GLU A 72 -9.55 -0.22 1.25
C GLU A 72 -8.25 0.54 0.95
N PRO A 73 -8.24 1.89 1.06
CA PRO A 73 -7.00 2.66 0.98
C PRO A 73 -5.99 2.22 2.04
N THR A 74 -4.70 2.36 1.75
CA THR A 74 -3.64 2.01 2.71
C THR A 74 -2.64 3.15 2.92
N PRO A 75 -1.92 3.18 4.06
CA PRO A 75 -0.80 4.10 4.25
C PRO A 75 0.27 3.98 3.15
N ALA A 76 0.54 2.77 2.66
CA ALA A 76 1.46 2.57 1.54
C ALA A 76 1.02 3.32 0.28
N GLU A 77 -0.28 3.37 -0.03
CA GLU A 77 -0.78 4.12 -1.17
C GLU A 77 -0.60 5.63 -1.00
N ILE A 78 -0.81 6.17 0.20
CA ILE A 78 -0.57 7.59 0.48
C ILE A 78 0.92 7.94 0.27
N ILE A 79 1.82 7.06 0.69
CA ILE A 79 3.28 7.25 0.50
C ILE A 79 3.66 7.10 -0.98
N ASP A 80 3.07 6.14 -1.69
CA ASP A 80 3.26 5.98 -3.13
C ASP A 80 2.72 7.17 -3.92
N GLN A 81 1.63 7.82 -3.47
CA GLN A 81 1.14 9.06 -4.09
C GLN A 81 2.20 10.17 -4.01
N ARG A 82 2.87 10.34 -2.86
CA ARG A 82 3.97 11.30 -2.73
C ARG A 82 5.17 10.91 -3.57
N THR A 83 5.55 9.64 -3.53
CA THR A 83 6.68 9.10 -4.31
C THR A 83 6.45 9.29 -5.82
N ALA A 84 5.19 9.16 -6.26
CA ALA A 84 4.77 9.37 -7.65
C ALA A 84 4.52 10.85 -8.00
N GLY A 85 4.80 11.80 -7.09
CA GLY A 85 4.60 13.23 -7.31
C GLY A 85 3.14 13.69 -7.40
N GLN A 86 2.17 12.86 -6.96
CA GLN A 86 0.74 13.20 -7.00
C GLN A 86 0.30 14.10 -5.83
N ILE A 87 0.97 14.00 -4.69
CA ILE A 87 0.73 14.82 -3.49
C ILE A 87 2.06 15.33 -2.92
N SER A 88 2.01 16.46 -2.21
CA SER A 88 3.18 16.98 -1.50
C SER A 88 3.48 16.17 -0.23
N THR A 89 4.68 16.37 0.33
CA THR A 89 5.05 15.86 1.65
C THR A 89 4.05 16.29 2.73
N ASP A 90 3.65 17.56 2.76
CA ASP A 90 2.70 18.08 3.75
C ASP A 90 1.34 17.37 3.66
N GLN A 91 0.82 17.16 2.44
CA GLN A 91 -0.43 16.45 2.20
C GLN A 91 -0.35 14.97 2.58
N MET A 92 0.81 14.34 2.36
CA MET A 92 1.07 12.96 2.77
C MET A 92 1.05 12.87 4.30
N MET A 93 1.80 13.74 4.98
CA MET A 93 1.91 13.74 6.44
C MET A 93 0.59 14.09 7.12
N GLU A 94 -0.19 15.04 6.59
CA GLU A 94 -1.54 15.34 7.09
C GLU A 94 -2.43 14.09 7.10
N GLN A 95 -2.47 13.35 5.99
CA GLN A 95 -3.27 12.13 5.87
C GLN A 95 -2.76 11.02 6.79
N LEU A 96 -1.44 10.80 6.86
CA LEU A 96 -0.86 9.76 7.71
C LEU A 96 -1.02 10.06 9.20
N LEU A 97 -0.89 11.33 9.63
CA LEU A 97 -1.11 11.73 11.03
C LEU A 97 -2.58 11.65 11.45
N GLY A 98 -3.49 11.74 10.48
CA GLY A 98 -4.93 11.49 10.67
C GLY A 98 -5.32 10.02 10.60
N TRP A 99 -4.40 9.11 10.25
CA TRP A 99 -4.69 7.70 10.06
C TRP A 99 -4.77 6.95 11.39
N ASN A 100 -5.82 6.14 11.57
CA ASN A 100 -5.95 5.25 12.72
C ASN A 100 -5.18 3.95 12.46
N PHE A 101 -3.90 3.92 12.84
CA PHE A 101 -3.04 2.77 12.59
C PHE A 101 -3.47 1.52 13.36
N THR A 102 -3.39 0.39 12.67
CA THR A 102 -3.39 -0.94 13.29
C THR A 102 -1.95 -1.44 13.33
N PHE A 103 -1.62 -2.22 14.36
CA PHE A 103 -0.28 -2.75 14.59
C PHE A 103 -0.32 -4.26 14.43
N GLY A 104 0.76 -4.84 13.90
CA GLY A 104 0.82 -6.28 13.70
C GLY A 104 0.72 -7.05 15.00
N THR A 105 0.14 -8.24 14.92
CA THR A 105 -0.08 -9.11 16.08
C THR A 105 0.27 -10.55 15.74
N VAL A 106 0.69 -11.31 16.76
CA VAL A 106 0.80 -12.76 16.68
C VAL A 106 -0.48 -13.36 17.29
N PRO A 107 -1.39 -13.94 16.49
CA PRO A 107 -2.62 -14.52 17.01
C PRO A 107 -2.32 -15.65 17.98
N LYS A 108 -3.18 -15.83 18.98
CA LYS A 108 -3.11 -16.94 19.92
C LYS A 108 -4.25 -17.92 19.64
N ALA A 109 -3.91 -19.21 19.52
CA ALA A 109 -4.87 -20.31 19.48
C ALA A 109 -4.84 -21.03 20.83
N ASP A 110 -5.99 -21.13 21.50
CA ASP A 110 -6.11 -21.73 22.84
C ASP A 110 -5.12 -21.19 23.89
N GLY A 111 -4.81 -19.89 23.80
CA GLY A 111 -3.87 -19.21 24.70
C GLY A 111 -2.39 -19.40 24.35
N VAL A 112 -2.07 -20.22 23.34
CA VAL A 112 -0.72 -20.42 22.82
C VAL A 112 -0.51 -19.53 21.60
N ALA A 113 0.61 -18.80 21.57
CA ALA A 113 0.99 -18.03 20.39
C ALA A 113 1.14 -18.96 19.17
N THR A 114 0.52 -18.57 18.05
CA THR A 114 0.75 -19.23 16.77
C THR A 114 2.05 -18.72 16.16
N ASP A 115 2.59 -19.43 15.16
CA ASP A 115 3.75 -18.96 14.40
C ASP A 115 3.36 -17.96 13.28
N ALA A 116 2.10 -17.50 13.24
CA ALA A 116 1.60 -16.60 12.21
C ALA A 116 1.70 -15.15 12.67
N TYR A 117 2.38 -14.29 11.90
CA TYR A 117 2.32 -12.84 12.06
C TYR A 117 1.21 -12.28 11.18
N GLU A 118 0.27 -11.56 11.78
CA GLU A 118 -0.73 -10.78 11.06
C GLU A 118 -0.27 -9.31 10.99
N PRO A 119 0.07 -8.79 9.80
CA PRO A 119 0.53 -7.41 9.67
C PRO A 119 -0.61 -6.41 9.90
N GLY A 120 -0.28 -5.30 10.56
CA GLY A 120 -1.11 -4.12 10.67
C GLY A 120 -0.78 -3.10 9.59
N SER A 121 -1.53 -1.99 9.56
CA SER A 121 -1.28 -0.89 8.64
C SER A 121 -0.02 -0.10 8.99
N TRP A 122 0.51 -0.22 10.21
CA TRP A 122 1.79 0.38 10.60
C TRP A 122 2.98 -0.25 9.86
N ASP A 123 2.89 -1.54 9.49
CA ASP A 123 3.94 -2.23 8.72
C ASP A 123 4.20 -1.57 7.36
N ASP A 124 3.23 -0.84 6.81
CA ASP A 124 3.42 -0.04 5.59
C ASP A 124 4.37 1.16 5.82
N VAL A 125 4.28 1.81 6.99
CA VAL A 125 5.15 2.94 7.37
C VAL A 125 6.58 2.45 7.56
N GLU A 126 6.76 1.34 8.28
CA GLU A 126 8.10 0.75 8.50
C GLU A 126 8.74 0.34 7.18
N ARG A 127 7.99 -0.36 6.32
CA ARG A 127 8.46 -0.75 4.99
C ARG A 127 8.83 0.45 4.12
N ALA A 128 8.06 1.53 4.17
CA ALA A 128 8.35 2.75 3.43
C ALA A 128 9.63 3.42 3.92
N PHE A 129 9.85 3.49 5.23
CA PHE A 129 11.10 3.99 5.80
C PHE A 129 12.31 3.16 5.35
N TYR A 130 12.22 1.83 5.42
CA TYR A 130 13.30 0.95 4.93
C TYR A 130 13.59 1.09 3.43
N ARG A 131 12.63 1.60 2.65
CA ARG A 131 12.80 1.90 1.22
C ARG A 131 13.28 3.33 0.94
N GLY A 132 13.51 4.14 1.98
CA GLY A 132 13.86 5.55 1.82
C GLY A 132 12.69 6.43 1.33
N GLN A 133 11.46 5.92 1.36
CA GLN A 133 10.26 6.66 0.98
C GLN A 133 9.73 7.52 2.12
N LEU A 134 10.31 7.41 3.33
CA LEU A 134 10.07 8.29 4.47
C LEU A 134 11.42 8.73 5.04
N THR A 135 11.51 9.98 5.47
CA THR A 135 12.66 10.49 6.22
C THR A 135 12.59 10.09 7.70
N GLU A 136 13.71 10.22 8.43
CA GLU A 136 13.74 10.01 9.88
C GLU A 136 12.79 10.97 10.61
N ASP A 137 12.73 12.24 10.20
CA ASP A 137 11.84 13.25 10.80
C ASP A 137 10.36 12.94 10.54
N GLU A 138 10.01 12.44 9.35
CA GLU A 138 8.65 12.01 9.02
C GLU A 138 8.24 10.80 9.86
N LEU A 139 9.13 9.80 9.96
CA LEU A 139 8.90 8.62 10.80
C LEU A 139 8.76 9.00 12.27
N GLY A 140 9.64 9.87 12.79
CA GLY A 140 9.61 10.33 14.18
C GLY A 140 8.28 10.97 14.56
N GLN A 141 7.73 11.83 13.70
CA GLN A 141 6.42 12.44 13.92
C GLN A 141 5.29 11.40 13.96
N LEU A 142 5.32 10.40 13.06
CA LEU A 142 4.34 9.32 13.06
C LEU A 142 4.47 8.45 14.31
N MET A 143 5.69 8.17 14.76
CA MET A 143 5.95 7.39 15.98
C MET A 143 5.46 8.13 17.23
N ASP A 144 5.76 9.42 17.35
CA ASP A 144 5.32 10.25 18.49
C ASP A 144 3.80 10.28 18.59
N LYS A 145 3.11 10.45 17.45
CA LYS A 145 1.65 10.42 17.39
C LYS A 145 1.04 9.07 17.82
N ASN A 146 1.75 7.98 17.55
CA ASN A 146 1.26 6.60 17.71
C ASN A 146 1.93 5.84 18.87
N LYS A 147 2.67 6.55 19.74
CA LYS A 147 3.52 5.97 20.79
C LYS A 147 2.81 4.92 21.65
N ASP A 148 1.62 5.24 22.15
CA ASP A 148 0.86 4.31 23.00
C ASP A 148 0.46 3.02 22.27
N GLY A 149 0.16 3.12 20.97
CA GLY A 149 -0.15 1.96 20.12
C GLY A 149 1.06 1.05 19.93
N LEU A 150 2.21 1.67 19.62
CA LEU A 150 3.49 0.98 19.48
C LEU A 150 3.94 0.31 20.78
N GLU A 151 3.83 1.00 21.92
CA GLU A 151 4.16 0.41 23.22
C GLU A 151 3.29 -0.80 23.57
N ARG A 152 2.00 -0.77 23.22
CA ARG A 152 1.10 -1.92 23.42
C ARG A 152 1.49 -3.08 22.51
N ALA A 153 1.76 -2.81 21.23
CA ALA A 153 2.15 -3.83 20.26
C ALA A 153 3.46 -4.53 20.69
N ALA A 154 4.47 -3.75 21.10
CA ALA A 154 5.76 -4.26 21.57
C ALA A 154 5.67 -5.13 22.84
N ARG A 155 4.65 -4.92 23.68
CA ARG A 155 4.37 -5.76 24.87
C ARG A 155 3.59 -7.03 24.55
N SER A 156 2.95 -7.09 23.38
CA SER A 156 2.09 -8.19 22.96
C SER A 156 2.73 -9.15 21.96
N ALA A 157 3.83 -8.74 21.33
CA ALA A 157 4.71 -9.56 20.52
C ALA A 157 5.60 -10.45 21.41
#